data_AF-A0A7S2M0W5-F1
#
_entry.id   AF-A0A7S2M0W5-F1
#
_cell.length_a   1.000
_cell.length_b   1.000
_cell.length_c   1.000
_cell.angle_alpha   90.00
_cell.angle_beta   90.00
_cell.angle_gamma   90.00
#
_symmetry.space_group_name_H-M   'P 1'
#
loop_
_entity.id
_entity.type
_entity.pdbx_description
1 polymer ?
#
loop_
_entity_poly.entity_id
_entity_poly.type
_entity_poly.pdbx_seq_one_letter_code
_entity_poly.pdbx_strand_id
1 'polypeptide(L)'
;LRLVRRAANAGYRGIFLTVDSVRFGFREADARNGWSALPEPHRLVNYDEEIANKPQSSESKKSSWLSPEASVDKTKIYAGDEDAWDQNTEQLFEQNPTWEDVRWLKREACHDLPLIIKGIMTAEDAVEAVKAGA
;
A
#
# COMPACT_ATOMS: atom_id res chain seq x y z
N LEU A 1 -4.58 9.76 2.31
CA LEU A 1 -3.39 10.64 2.52
C LEU A 1 -2.80 10.67 3.94
N ARG A 2 -3.40 9.98 4.94
CA ARG A 2 -2.93 9.98 6.35
C ARG A 2 -1.43 9.70 6.51
N LEU A 3 -0.94 8.64 5.87
CA LEU A 3 0.47 8.23 5.97
C LEU A 3 1.44 9.30 5.42
N VAL A 4 1.12 9.90 4.27
CA VAL A 4 1.95 10.95 3.65
C VAL A 4 2.00 12.19 4.56
N ARG A 5 0.84 12.62 5.10
CA ARG A 5 0.77 13.75 6.03
C ARG A 5 1.54 13.47 7.33
N ARG A 6 1.43 12.25 7.86
CA ARG A 6 2.20 11.83 9.04
C ARG A 6 3.70 11.88 8.78
N ALA A 7 4.16 11.40 7.62
CA ALA A 7 5.57 11.48 7.23
C ALA A 7 6.03 12.94 7.12
N ALA A 8 5.27 13.80 6.45
CA ALA A 8 5.59 15.23 6.34
C ALA A 8 5.71 15.89 7.72
N ASN A 9 4.73 15.68 8.60
CA ASN A 9 4.72 16.22 9.96
C ASN A 9 5.87 15.70 10.83
N ALA A 10 6.35 14.48 10.56
CA ALA A 10 7.51 13.91 11.21
C ALA A 10 8.85 14.40 10.62
N GLY A 11 8.83 15.31 9.64
CA GLY A 11 10.02 15.92 9.05
C GLY A 11 10.65 15.14 7.89
N TYR A 12 9.96 14.14 7.34
CA TYR A 12 10.42 13.45 6.14
C TYR A 12 10.46 14.41 4.96
N ARG A 13 11.46 14.24 4.10
CA ARG A 13 11.81 15.20 3.03
C ARG A 13 11.53 14.71 1.61
N GLY A 14 10.78 13.63 1.48
CA GLY A 14 10.38 13.06 0.18
C GLY A 14 9.56 11.79 0.36
N ILE A 15 8.85 11.41 -0.70
CA ILE A 15 8.00 10.23 -0.75
C ILE A 15 8.47 9.36 -1.91
N PHE A 16 8.70 8.07 -1.64
CA PHE A 16 8.96 7.07 -2.67
C PHE A 16 7.68 6.27 -2.92
N LEU A 17 7.06 6.47 -4.09
CA LEU A 17 5.93 5.67 -4.54
C LEU A 17 6.45 4.41 -5.24
N THR A 18 6.19 3.24 -4.67
CA THR A 18 6.57 1.95 -5.26
C THR A 18 5.50 1.50 -6.25
N VAL A 19 5.87 1.32 -7.53
CA VAL A 19 4.94 0.96 -8.63
C VAL A 19 5.17 -0.45 -9.20
N ASP A 20 6.22 -1.14 -8.76
CA ASP A 20 6.61 -2.50 -9.22
C ASP A 20 5.91 -3.64 -8.48
N SER A 21 5.06 -3.32 -7.50
CA SER A 21 4.47 -4.28 -6.57
C SER A 21 2.95 -4.34 -6.68
N VAL A 22 2.41 -4.25 -7.90
CA VAL A 22 0.95 -4.36 -8.17
C VAL A 22 0.37 -5.71 -7.77
N ARG A 23 1.20 -6.75 -7.73
CA ARG A 23 0.95 -8.02 -7.06
C ARG A 23 2.20 -8.36 -6.26
N PHE A 24 2.05 -9.13 -5.20
CA PHE A 24 3.23 -9.69 -4.54
C PHE A 24 3.88 -10.71 -5.47
N GLY A 25 5.20 -10.65 -5.59
CA GLY A 25 5.96 -11.66 -6.30
C GLY A 25 5.87 -13.02 -5.59
N PHE A 26 5.87 -14.11 -6.36
CA PHE A 26 5.90 -15.47 -5.85
C PHE A 26 7.26 -15.79 -5.24
N ARG A 27 7.31 -15.93 -3.92
CA ARG A 27 8.52 -16.23 -3.15
C ARG A 27 8.44 -17.64 -2.60
N GLU A 28 9.04 -18.58 -3.32
CA GLU A 28 9.00 -19.99 -2.94
C GLU A 28 9.54 -20.28 -1.53
N ALA A 29 10.55 -19.53 -1.10
CA ALA A 29 11.11 -19.68 0.24
C ALA A 29 10.09 -19.35 1.33
N ASP A 30 9.29 -18.30 1.13
CA ASP A 30 8.26 -17.89 2.08
C ASP A 30 7.18 -18.98 2.16
N ALA A 31 6.75 -19.51 1.01
CA ALA A 31 5.79 -20.60 0.93
C ALA A 31 6.31 -21.89 1.61
N ARG A 32 7.57 -22.28 1.35
CA ARG A 32 8.18 -23.46 1.96
C ARG A 32 8.37 -23.34 3.47
N ASN A 33 8.63 -22.13 3.96
CA ASN A 33 8.91 -21.87 5.37
C ASN A 33 7.65 -21.49 6.17
N GLY A 34 6.48 -21.43 5.53
CA GLY A 34 5.25 -20.99 6.18
C GLY A 34 5.30 -19.54 6.66
N TRP A 35 6.02 -18.66 5.94
CA TRP A 35 6.10 -17.24 6.28
C TRP A 35 4.81 -16.55 5.88
N SER A 36 3.83 -16.56 6.79
CA SER A 36 2.47 -16.07 6.54
C SER A 36 2.06 -14.86 7.38
N ALA A 37 2.87 -14.41 8.36
CA ALA A 37 2.60 -13.23 9.21
C ALA A 37 3.88 -12.74 9.90
N LEU A 38 3.84 -11.51 10.45
CA LEU A 38 4.91 -11.03 11.33
C LEU A 38 4.87 -11.78 12.67
N PRO A 39 6.00 -12.25 13.22
CA PRO A 39 6.02 -12.93 14.50
C PRO A 39 5.78 -11.96 15.66
N GLU A 40 5.08 -12.40 16.70
CA GLU A 40 4.92 -11.62 17.94
C GLU A 40 6.29 -11.18 18.51
N PRO A 41 6.44 -9.94 19.01
CA PRO A 41 5.45 -8.86 19.12
C PRO A 41 5.45 -7.86 17.95
N HIS A 42 6.01 -8.22 16.80
CA HIS A 42 6.20 -7.31 15.66
C HIS A 42 4.88 -7.07 14.91
N ARG A 43 4.66 -5.81 14.49
CA ARG A 43 3.44 -5.40 13.77
C ARG A 43 3.66 -4.17 12.89
N LEU A 44 2.71 -3.89 12.00
CA LEU A 44 2.72 -2.72 11.12
C LEU A 44 2.15 -1.48 11.84
N VAL A 45 2.93 -0.90 12.75
CA VAL A 45 2.51 0.19 13.66
C VAL A 45 1.89 1.41 12.98
N ASN A 46 2.20 1.61 11.69
CA ASN A 46 1.63 2.70 10.92
C ASN A 46 0.13 2.57 10.68
N TYR A 47 -0.45 1.38 10.89
CA TYR A 47 -1.88 1.08 10.68
C TYR A 47 -2.67 0.88 11.98
N ASP A 48 -2.05 0.98 13.16
CA ASP A 48 -2.69 0.73 14.46
C ASP A 48 -4.03 1.50 14.62
N GLU A 49 -4.07 2.78 14.21
CA GLU A 49 -5.27 3.63 14.27
C GLU A 49 -6.43 3.14 13.38
N GLU A 50 -6.13 2.50 12.25
CA GLU A 50 -7.16 1.99 11.33
C GLU A 50 -7.72 0.64 11.78
N ILE A 51 -6.92 -0.12 12.52
CA ILE A 51 -7.32 -1.41 13.10
C ILE A 51 -8.18 -1.18 14.34
N ALA A 52 -7.84 -0.18 15.16
CA ALA A 52 -8.59 0.14 16.37
C ALA A 52 -10.00 0.71 16.13
N ASN A 53 -10.26 1.30 14.96
CA ASN A 53 -11.48 2.07 14.67
C ASN A 53 -12.50 1.36 13.75
N LYS A 54 -12.42 0.05 13.53
CA LYS A 54 -13.31 -0.67 12.57
C LYS A 54 -14.70 -0.93 13.19
N PRO A 55 -15.81 -0.39 12.64
CA PRO A 55 -17.17 -0.77 13.06
C PRO A 55 -17.51 -2.18 12.55
N GLN A 56 -18.17 -2.99 13.38
CA GLN A 56 -18.68 -4.31 12.98
C GLN A 56 -19.92 -4.15 12.06
N SER A 57 -19.77 -4.02 10.75
CA SER A 57 -20.88 -4.31 9.83
C SER A 57 -20.43 -4.60 8.40
N SER A 58 -21.01 -5.66 7.84
CA SER A 58 -20.83 -6.23 6.51
C SER A 58 -21.66 -5.51 5.44
N GLU A 59 -21.03 -4.94 4.41
CA GLU A 59 -21.58 -4.97 3.04
C GLU A 59 -20.60 -4.41 1.99
N SER A 60 -20.37 -5.19 0.94
CA SER A 60 -19.40 -4.95 -0.12
C SER A 60 -19.98 -4.00 -1.18
N LYS A 61 -19.40 -2.79 -1.32
CA LYS A 61 -19.60 -1.91 -2.49
C LYS A 61 -18.26 -1.61 -3.18
N LYS A 62 -18.33 -1.56 -4.52
CA LYS A 62 -17.20 -1.45 -5.46
C LYS A 62 -16.23 -0.31 -5.09
N SER A 63 -14.95 -0.63 -4.95
CA SER A 63 -13.92 0.23 -4.32
C SER A 63 -12.98 0.89 -5.33
N SER A 64 -12.98 2.23 -5.33
CA SER A 64 -11.85 3.07 -5.76
C SER A 64 -10.95 3.30 -4.55
N TRP A 65 -9.63 3.35 -4.75
CA TRP A 65 -8.56 3.46 -3.72
C TRP A 65 -8.69 4.62 -2.72
N LEU A 66 -9.63 5.54 -2.97
CA LEU A 66 -9.96 6.68 -2.11
C LEU A 66 -11.08 6.41 -1.11
N SER A 67 -11.70 5.23 -1.17
CA SER A 67 -12.59 4.74 -0.12
C SER A 67 -11.74 4.13 1.01
N PRO A 68 -11.95 4.49 2.29
CA PRO A 68 -11.19 3.95 3.43
C PRO A 68 -11.36 2.43 3.67
N GLU A 69 -12.12 1.76 2.80
CA GLU A 69 -12.72 0.44 2.98
C GLU A 69 -12.34 -0.49 1.82
N ALA A 70 -11.10 -0.42 1.32
CA ALA A 70 -10.51 -1.62 0.74
C ALA A 70 -10.57 -2.69 1.84
N SER A 71 -11.50 -3.64 1.67
CA SER A 71 -12.02 -4.55 2.70
C SER A 71 -10.99 -5.61 3.05
N VAL A 72 -9.94 -5.18 3.75
CA VAL A 72 -8.99 -6.04 4.41
C VAL A 72 -9.55 -6.30 5.80
N ASP A 73 -9.68 -7.57 6.16
CA ASP A 73 -9.81 -7.90 7.57
C ASP A 73 -8.45 -7.77 8.24
N LYS A 74 -8.08 -6.53 8.58
CA LYS A 74 -6.75 -6.18 9.12
C LYS A 74 -6.46 -6.88 10.44
N THR A 75 -7.47 -7.44 11.12
CA THR A 75 -7.34 -8.32 12.27
C THR A 75 -6.67 -9.65 11.91
N LYS A 76 -6.88 -10.17 10.69
CA LYS A 76 -6.26 -11.41 10.21
C LYS A 76 -4.76 -11.29 9.94
N ILE A 77 -4.27 -10.10 9.58
CA ILE A 77 -2.82 -9.82 9.43
C ILE A 77 -2.04 -10.20 10.71
N TYR A 78 -2.70 -10.16 11.87
CA TYR A 78 -2.10 -10.37 13.19
C TYR A 78 -2.56 -11.64 13.89
N ALA A 79 -3.65 -12.28 13.45
CA ALA A 79 -4.30 -13.35 14.19
C ALA A 79 -3.59 -14.71 14.08
N GLY A 80 -2.68 -14.90 13.11
CA GLY A 80 -2.02 -16.19 12.87
C GLY A 80 -2.97 -17.30 12.37
N ASP A 81 -4.28 -17.08 12.43
CA ASP A 81 -5.32 -17.93 11.83
C ASP A 81 -5.39 -17.66 10.32
N GLU A 82 -4.69 -18.53 9.60
CA GLU A 82 -4.62 -18.73 8.14
C GLU A 82 -4.44 -17.47 7.26
N ASP A 83 -3.35 -17.49 6.49
CA ASP A 83 -3.24 -16.84 5.18
C ASP A 83 -3.19 -15.31 5.13
N ALA A 84 -2.68 -14.67 6.19
CA ALA A 84 -2.41 -13.22 6.23
C ALA A 84 -1.44 -12.73 5.14
N TRP A 85 -0.57 -13.62 4.65
CA TRP A 85 0.32 -13.43 3.50
C TRP A 85 0.22 -14.60 2.51
N ASP A 86 -0.93 -15.29 2.44
CA ASP A 86 -1.12 -16.22 1.32
C ASP A 86 -1.10 -15.41 0.03
N GLN A 87 -0.35 -15.91 -0.92
CA GLN A 87 -0.30 -15.38 -2.27
C GLN A 87 -1.68 -15.48 -2.95
N ASN A 88 -2.63 -16.28 -2.43
CA ASN A 88 -4.04 -16.24 -2.86
C ASN A 88 -4.90 -15.15 -2.20
N THR A 89 -4.44 -14.48 -1.14
CA THR A 89 -5.10 -13.26 -0.61
C THR A 89 -4.73 -12.03 -1.48
N GLU A 90 -4.68 -12.25 -2.80
CA GLU A 90 -4.42 -11.27 -3.87
C GLU A 90 -5.36 -10.05 -3.82
N GLN A 91 -6.46 -10.15 -3.07
CA GLN A 91 -7.45 -9.08 -2.93
C GLN A 91 -6.92 -7.82 -2.22
N LEU A 92 -5.78 -7.90 -1.55
CA LEU A 92 -5.08 -6.73 -1.01
C LEU A 92 -4.56 -5.79 -2.11
N PHE A 93 -4.27 -6.34 -3.29
CA PHE A 93 -3.57 -5.62 -4.35
C PHE A 93 -4.13 -5.88 -5.74
N GLU A 94 -5.45 -6.10 -5.91
CA GLU A 94 -6.10 -5.88 -7.21
C GLU A 94 -6.15 -4.39 -7.56
N GLN A 95 -4.99 -3.76 -7.61
CA GLN A 95 -4.80 -2.35 -7.87
C GLN A 95 -4.40 -2.19 -9.32
N ASN A 96 -5.07 -1.28 -10.02
CA ASN A 96 -4.66 -0.84 -11.34
C ASN A 96 -4.24 0.63 -11.25
N PRO A 97 -3.12 0.92 -10.56
CA PRO A 97 -2.65 2.29 -10.43
C PRO A 97 -2.27 2.83 -11.81
N THR A 98 -2.60 4.09 -12.02
CA THR A 98 -2.38 4.79 -13.28
C THR A 98 -1.52 6.02 -13.06
N TRP A 99 -1.05 6.62 -14.17
CA TRP A 99 -0.36 7.91 -14.11
C TRP A 99 -1.25 9.06 -13.59
N GLU A 100 -2.59 8.92 -13.60
CA GLU A 100 -3.49 9.88 -12.96
C GLU A 100 -3.35 9.83 -11.43
N ASP A 101 -3.18 8.64 -10.85
CA ASP A 101 -3.01 8.48 -9.41
C ASP A 101 -1.69 9.11 -8.93
N VAL A 102 -0.65 9.06 -9.76
CA VAL A 102 0.63 9.76 -9.50
C VAL A 102 0.41 11.28 -9.49
N ARG A 103 -0.29 11.82 -10.50
CA ARG A 103 -0.62 13.25 -10.59
C ARG A 103 -1.48 13.72 -9.42
N TRP A 104 -2.47 12.92 -9.06
CA TRP A 104 -3.31 13.15 -7.88
C TRP A 104 -2.47 13.18 -6.60
N LEU A 105 -1.61 12.18 -6.37
CA LEU A 105 -0.77 12.11 -5.16
C LEU A 105 0.19 13.31 -5.08
N LYS A 106 0.79 13.69 -6.22
CA LYS A 106 1.65 14.88 -6.30
C LYS A 106 0.89 16.13 -5.89
N ARG A 107 -0.30 16.35 -6.44
CA ARG A 107 -1.13 17.53 -6.16
C ARG A 107 -1.64 17.57 -4.72
N GLU A 108 -2.21 16.48 -4.23
CA GLU A 108 -2.96 16.49 -2.97
C GLU A 108 -2.07 16.36 -1.73
N ALA A 109 -0.86 15.79 -1.87
CA ALA A 109 -0.07 15.39 -0.70
C ALA A 109 1.44 15.66 -0.81
N CYS A 110 1.97 15.77 -2.03
CA CYS A 110 3.41 15.95 -2.26
C CYS A 110 3.73 17.26 -2.99
N HIS A 111 2.89 18.30 -2.87
CA HIS A 111 3.16 19.59 -3.53
C HIS A 111 4.50 20.17 -3.07
N ASP A 112 4.79 20.12 -1.77
CA ASP A 112 6.03 20.60 -1.15
C ASP A 112 7.07 19.50 -0.89
N LEU A 113 6.78 18.24 -1.27
CA LEU A 113 7.68 17.11 -1.09
C LEU A 113 8.10 16.53 -2.45
N PRO A 114 9.39 16.22 -2.66
CA PRO A 114 9.84 15.38 -3.76
C PRO A 114 9.04 14.07 -3.80
N LEU A 115 8.53 13.71 -4.99
CA LEU A 115 7.82 12.46 -5.23
C LEU A 115 8.69 11.60 -6.16
N ILE A 116 9.27 10.53 -5.63
CA ILE A 116 10.13 9.64 -6.41
C ILE A 116 9.32 8.41 -6.80
N ILE A 117 9.32 8.06 -8.09
CA ILE A 117 8.71 6.82 -8.56
C ILE A 117 9.74 5.70 -8.52
N LYS A 118 9.55 4.75 -7.59
CA LYS A 118 10.41 3.58 -7.42
C LYS A 118 9.80 2.38 -8.17
N GLY A 119 10.62 1.70 -8.96
CA GLY A 119 10.22 0.49 -9.69
C GLY A 119 10.05 0.69 -11.20
N ILE A 120 10.50 1.84 -11.73
CA ILE A 120 10.58 2.09 -13.17
C ILE A 120 11.64 1.19 -13.79
N MET A 121 11.27 0.46 -14.86
CA MET A 121 12.16 -0.48 -15.56
C MET A 121 12.41 -0.10 -17.03
N THR A 122 11.76 0.97 -17.53
CA THR A 122 11.86 1.42 -18.91
C THR A 122 12.14 2.93 -18.97
N ALA A 123 12.71 3.39 -20.08
CA ALA A 123 12.96 4.82 -20.28
C ALA A 123 11.64 5.57 -20.55
N GLU A 124 10.70 4.91 -21.22
CA GLU A 124 9.37 5.43 -21.54
C GLU A 124 8.60 5.75 -20.25
N ASP A 125 8.58 4.83 -19.28
CA ASP A 125 7.93 5.06 -18.00
C ASP A 125 8.66 6.12 -17.15
N ALA A 126 9.98 6.25 -17.29
CA ALA A 126 10.73 7.33 -16.64
C ALA A 126 10.30 8.71 -17.19
N VAL A 127 10.07 8.81 -18.50
CA VAL A 127 9.55 10.03 -19.13
C VAL A 127 8.12 10.33 -18.64
N GLU A 128 7.26 9.33 -18.53
CA GLU A 128 5.90 9.50 -17.99
C GLU A 128 5.91 9.90 -16.50
N ALA A 129 6.82 9.39 -15.68
CA ALA A 129 6.99 9.80 -14.29
C ALA A 129 7.28 11.31 -14.17
N VAL A 130 8.21 11.83 -14.98
CA VAL A 130 8.52 13.26 -15.02
C VAL A 130 7.30 14.07 -15.46
N LYS A 131 6.58 13.64 -16.50
CA LYS A 131 5.34 14.30 -16.94
C LYS A 131 4.25 14.31 -15.87
N ALA A 132 4.21 13.27 -15.02
CA ALA A 132 3.27 13.15 -13.92
C ALA A 132 3.65 13.99 -12.68
N GLY A 133 4.80 14.66 -12.70
CA GLY A 133 5.24 15.58 -11.64
C GLY A 133 6.10 14.93 -10.55
N ALA A 134 6.71 13.79 -10.84
CA ALA A 134 7.79 13.23 -10.02
C ALA A 134 9.00 14.18 -9.97
#